data_AF-A0A1X7HX59-F1
#
_entry.id   AF-A0A1X7HX59-F1
#
_cell.length_a   1.000
_cell.length_b   1.000
_cell.length_c   1.000
_cell.angle_alpha   90.00
_cell.angle_beta   90.00
_cell.angle_gamma   90.00
#
_symmetry.space_group_name_H-M   'P 1'
#
loop_
_entity.id
_entity.type
_entity.pdbx_description
1 polymer ?
#
loop_
_entity_poly.entity_id
_entity_poly.type
_entity_poly.pdbx_seq_one_letter_code
_entity_poly.pdbx_strand_id
1 'polypeptide(L)'
;MDTGPESRHRWLVAQPFEYAPDVLSDDVQELAASTNNENYAAKMLGYNRKIFGDMIHAMKRYNELRGNDNVVWHDDGDVEFNGTIIDNMHNWAR
;
A
#
# COMPACT_ATOMS: atom_id res chain seq x y z
N MET A 1 -64.41 15.54 21.27
CA MET A 1 -63.86 16.81 20.75
C MET A 1 -63.44 17.58 21.99
N ASP A 2 -62.19 17.80 22.35
CA ASP A 2 -60.91 17.80 21.65
C ASP A 2 -59.85 17.61 22.75
N THR A 3 -58.96 16.62 22.64
CA THR A 3 -57.87 16.38 23.61
C THR A 3 -56.58 16.94 23.02
N GLY A 4 -56.20 18.15 23.44
CA GLY A 4 -54.94 18.83 23.06
C GLY A 4 -53.77 18.51 24.00
N PRO A 5 -52.51 18.77 23.59
CA PRO A 5 -51.55 17.69 23.36
C PRO A 5 -50.67 17.33 24.56
N GLU A 6 -50.35 16.04 24.59
CA GLU A 6 -49.39 15.36 25.44
C GLU A 6 -48.02 16.05 25.44
N SER A 7 -47.54 16.44 26.62
CA SER A 7 -46.13 16.70 26.88
C SER A 7 -45.33 15.40 26.73
N ARG A 8 -44.92 15.11 25.50
CA ARG A 8 -44.03 14.00 25.20
C ARG A 8 -42.65 14.32 25.77
N HIS A 9 -42.30 13.62 26.83
CA HIS A 9 -40.93 13.50 27.29
C HIS A 9 -40.03 13.23 26.09
N ARG A 10 -39.08 14.16 25.92
CA ARG A 10 -37.98 14.11 24.96
C ARG A 10 -37.14 12.86 25.26
N TRP A 11 -37.50 11.74 24.66
CA TRP A 11 -36.55 10.67 24.44
C TRP A 11 -35.76 11.09 23.21
N LEU A 12 -34.52 11.55 23.43
CA LEU A 12 -33.50 11.52 22.38
C LEU A 12 -33.44 10.07 21.92
N VAL A 13 -34.03 9.77 20.77
CA VAL A 13 -33.71 8.53 20.04
C VAL A 13 -32.19 8.50 19.97
N ALA A 14 -31.60 7.48 20.58
CA ALA A 14 -30.20 7.17 20.36
C ALA A 14 -30.02 7.19 18.84
N GLN A 15 -29.11 8.06 18.38
CA GLN A 15 -28.69 8.09 16.99
C GLN A 15 -28.45 6.62 16.62
N PRO A 16 -29.04 6.09 15.52
CA PRO A 16 -28.58 4.81 15.03
C PRO A 16 -27.07 4.96 14.92
N PHE A 17 -26.31 4.07 15.55
CA PHE A 17 -24.88 4.02 15.32
C PHE A 17 -24.75 3.92 13.80
N GLU A 18 -24.28 4.99 13.17
CA GLU A 18 -23.75 4.87 11.84
C GLU A 18 -22.65 3.83 12.02
N TYR A 19 -22.89 2.63 11.49
CA TYR A 19 -21.81 1.75 11.16
C TYR A 19 -21.03 2.51 10.09
N ALA A 20 -20.14 3.39 10.53
CA ALA A 20 -18.92 3.61 9.80
C ALA A 20 -18.36 2.20 9.68
N PRO A 21 -18.27 1.63 8.47
CA PRO A 21 -17.36 0.53 8.32
C PRO A 21 -16.05 1.08 8.83
N ASP A 22 -15.64 0.64 10.02
CA ASP A 22 -14.27 0.62 10.43
C ASP A 22 -13.66 -0.30 9.37
N VAL A 23 -13.32 0.29 8.22
CA VAL A 23 -13.01 -0.46 7.00
C VAL A 23 -11.66 -1.08 7.26
N LEU A 24 -11.68 -2.24 7.93
CA LEU A 24 -10.69 -3.31 7.89
C LEU A 24 -9.28 -2.80 7.56
N SER A 25 -8.72 -1.94 8.42
CA SER A 25 -7.36 -1.42 8.23
C SER A 25 -6.36 -2.47 8.71
N ASP A 26 -6.38 -3.66 8.12
CA ASP A 26 -5.29 -4.62 8.35
C ASP A 26 -5.02 -5.65 7.23
N ASP A 27 -5.92 -5.91 6.26
CA ASP A 27 -5.69 -7.02 5.30
C ASP A 27 -5.94 -6.76 3.81
N VAL A 28 -6.30 -5.53 3.41
CA VAL A 28 -6.36 -5.17 1.98
C VAL A 28 -5.65 -3.84 1.76
N GLN A 29 -4.33 -3.86 1.96
CA GLN A 29 -3.49 -2.91 1.26
C GLN A 29 -3.64 -3.26 -0.22
N GLU A 30 -4.44 -2.52 -0.98
CA GLU A 30 -4.18 -2.34 -2.41
C GLU A 30 -2.73 -1.84 -2.49
N LEU A 31 -1.80 -2.78 -2.65
CA LEU A 31 -0.43 -2.47 -3.00
C LEU A 31 -0.55 -1.78 -4.35
N ALA A 32 -0.18 -0.50 -4.41
CA ALA A 32 -0.10 0.21 -5.67
C ALA A 32 0.66 -0.68 -6.68
N ALA A 33 0.20 -0.73 -7.94
CA ALA A 33 0.83 -1.54 -8.99
C ALA A 33 2.32 -1.25 -9.16
N SER A 34 2.80 -0.13 -8.63
CA SER A 34 4.21 0.17 -8.54
C SER A 34 4.56 1.10 -7.36
N THR A 35 5.83 1.10 -6.97
CA THR A 35 6.35 1.95 -5.89
C THR A 35 7.85 2.24 -6.06
N ASN A 36 8.31 3.40 -5.60
CA ASN A 36 9.74 3.73 -5.47
C ASN A 36 10.25 3.61 -4.02
N ASN A 37 9.41 3.09 -3.11
CA ASN A 37 9.78 2.88 -1.72
C ASN A 37 10.26 1.44 -1.52
N GLU A 38 11.53 1.26 -1.17
CA GLU A 38 12.15 -0.07 -1.01
C GLU A 38 11.44 -0.97 0.01
N ASN A 39 10.86 -0.41 1.08
CA ASN A 39 10.14 -1.21 2.08
C ASN A 39 8.81 -1.71 1.54
N TYR A 40 8.10 -0.89 0.77
CA TYR A 40 6.86 -1.29 0.14
C TYR A 40 7.12 -2.24 -1.02
N ALA A 41 8.15 -2.01 -1.83
CA ALA A 41 8.55 -2.92 -2.89
C ALA A 41 8.92 -4.32 -2.34
N ALA A 42 9.67 -4.38 -1.23
CA ALA A 42 9.97 -5.66 -0.57
C ALA A 42 8.70 -6.41 -0.15
N LYS A 43 7.73 -5.71 0.47
CA LYS A 43 6.44 -6.31 0.84
C LYS A 43 5.62 -6.73 -0.38
N MET A 44 5.53 -5.86 -1.38
CA MET A 44 4.79 -6.06 -2.62
C MET A 44 5.27 -7.30 -3.37
N LEU A 45 6.58 -7.49 -3.45
CA LEU A 45 7.22 -8.60 -4.17
C LEU A 45 7.47 -9.83 -3.29
N GLY A 46 7.00 -9.82 -2.02
CA GLY A 46 7.09 -10.97 -1.12
C GLY A 46 8.49 -11.28 -0.59
N TYR A 47 9.39 -10.29 -0.52
CA TYR A 47 10.76 -10.45 -0.04
C TYR A 47 10.97 -9.90 1.38
N ASN A 48 11.83 -10.59 2.14
CA ASN A 48 12.39 -10.00 3.34
C ASN A 48 13.20 -8.74 2.98
N ARG A 49 13.00 -7.63 3.71
CA ARG A 49 13.65 -6.35 3.41
C ARG A 49 15.17 -6.39 3.31
N LYS A 50 15.85 -7.23 4.11
CA LYS A 50 17.30 -7.39 4.06
C LYS A 50 17.72 -8.08 2.76
N ILE A 51 17.04 -9.18 2.41
CA ILE A 51 17.26 -9.89 1.15
C ILE A 51 17.00 -8.95 -0.02
N PHE A 52 15.87 -8.23 0.00
CA PHE A 52 15.52 -7.25 -1.02
C PHE A 52 16.58 -6.15 -1.17
N GLY A 53 17.15 -5.65 -0.06
CA GLY A 53 18.26 -4.68 -0.11
C GLY A 53 19.52 -5.24 -0.78
N ASP A 54 19.87 -6.49 -0.49
CA ASP A 54 21.01 -7.17 -1.14
C ASP A 54 20.75 -7.35 -2.65
N MET A 55 19.50 -7.65 -3.03
CA MET A 55 19.06 -7.74 -4.41
C MET A 55 19.15 -6.38 -5.14
N ILE A 56 18.67 -5.29 -4.52
CA ILE A 56 18.76 -3.92 -5.07
C ILE A 56 20.23 -3.56 -5.34
N HIS A 57 21.13 -3.83 -4.40
CA HIS A 57 22.55 -3.52 -4.60
C HIS A 57 23.19 -4.33 -5.74
N ALA A 58 22.80 -5.59 -5.92
CA ALA A 58 23.29 -6.42 -7.02
C ALA A 58 22.78 -5.90 -8.38
N MET A 59 21.48 -5.62 -8.47
CA MET A 59 20.83 -5.07 -9.67
C MET A 59 21.42 -3.71 -10.05
N LYS A 60 21.53 -2.78 -9.10
CA LYS A 60 22.09 -1.45 -9.35
C LYS A 60 23.55 -1.53 -9.82
N ARG A 61 24.34 -2.42 -9.23
CA ARG A 61 25.74 -2.62 -9.66
C ARG A 61 25.83 -3.13 -11.10
N TYR A 62 24.93 -4.03 -11.51
CA TYR A 62 24.91 -4.57 -12.86
C TYR A 62 24.47 -3.54 -13.90
N ASN A 63 23.44 -2.76 -13.58
CA ASN A 63 22.91 -1.71 -14.46
C ASN A 63 23.66 -0.37 -14.35
N GLU A 64 24.82 -0.35 -13.68
CA GLU A 64 25.66 0.85 -13.48
C GLU A 64 24.93 2.03 -12.82
N LEU A 65 23.89 1.74 -12.03
CA LEU A 65 23.11 2.73 -11.29
C LEU A 65 23.81 3.14 -9.98
N ARG A 66 23.69 4.42 -9.63
CA ARG A 66 24.19 4.99 -8.38
C ARG A 66 23.20 4.77 -7.24
N GLY A 67 23.69 4.93 -6.01
CA GLY A 67 22.86 4.76 -4.82
C GLY A 67 21.63 5.68 -4.79
N ASN A 68 21.77 6.91 -5.31
CA ASN A 68 20.71 7.91 -5.39
C ASN A 68 19.80 7.80 -6.62
N ASP A 69 20.07 6.85 -7.52
CA ASP A 69 19.18 6.59 -8.65
C ASP A 69 17.98 5.79 -8.13
N ASN A 70 16.85 6.49 -7.99
CA ASN A 70 15.61 5.89 -7.54
C ASN A 70 14.93 5.22 -8.74
N VAL A 71 14.66 3.93 -8.60
CA VAL A 71 13.88 3.14 -9.56
C VAL A 71 12.46 2.96 -9.05
N VAL A 72 11.56 2.61 -9.95
CA VAL A 72 10.20 2.17 -9.60
C VAL A 72 10.15 0.66 -9.75
N TRP A 73 9.67 -0.04 -8.73
CA TRP A 73 9.36 -1.46 -8.79
C TRP A 73 7.88 -1.62 -9.08
N HIS A 74 7.54 -2.46 -10.04
CA HIS A 74 6.18 -2.89 -10.35
C HIS A 74 5.87 -4.21 -9.62
N ASP A 75 4.59 -4.53 -9.44
CA ASP A 75 4.11 -5.69 -8.69
C ASP A 75 4.44 -7.04 -9.36
N ASP A 76 4.67 -7.04 -10.67
CA ASP A 76 5.20 -8.18 -11.46
C ASP A 76 6.73 -8.34 -11.38
N GLY A 77 7.39 -7.45 -10.63
CA GLY A 77 8.83 -7.45 -10.44
C GLY A 77 9.59 -6.56 -11.43
N ASP A 78 8.95 -5.97 -12.44
CA ASP A 78 9.65 -5.10 -13.37
C ASP A 78 10.25 -3.88 -12.66
N VAL A 79 11.44 -3.49 -13.11
CA VAL A 79 12.18 -2.34 -12.57
C VAL A 79 12.26 -1.27 -13.65
N GLU A 80 11.68 -0.11 -13.35
CA GLU A 80 11.67 1.05 -14.24
C GLU A 80 12.67 2.11 -13.78
N PHE A 81 13.42 2.66 -14.73
CA PHE A 81 14.26 3.82 -14.53
C PHE A 81 14.03 4.83 -15.66
N ASN A 82 13.71 6.08 -15.31
CA ASN A 82 13.41 7.16 -16.26
C ASN A 82 12.36 6.80 -17.33
N GLY A 83 11.28 6.10 -16.95
CA GLY A 83 10.21 5.73 -17.88
C GLY A 83 10.50 4.50 -18.75
N THR A 84 11.61 3.79 -18.50
CA THR A 84 12.01 2.59 -19.26
C THR A 84 12.18 1.41 -18.32
N ILE A 85 11.62 0.25 -18.67
CA ILE A 85 11.90 -1.02 -17.97
C ILE A 85 13.34 -1.44 -18.29
N ILE A 86 14.15 -1.61 -17.24
CA ILE A 86 15.57 -1.93 -17.36
C ILE A 86 15.91 -3.34 -16.88
N ASP A 87 15.08 -3.93 -16.01
CA ASP A 87 15.34 -5.24 -15.40
C ASP A 87 14.05 -5.81 -14.79
N ASN A 88 14.15 -7.03 -14.26
CA ASN A 88 13.15 -7.61 -13.38
C ASN A 88 13.80 -8.04 -12.06
N MET A 89 13.22 -7.61 -10.94
CA MET A 89 13.74 -7.76 -9.60
C MET A 89 13.85 -9.24 -9.18
N HIS A 90 13.02 -10.12 -9.73
CA HIS A 90 13.06 -11.57 -9.44
C HIS A 90 14.34 -12.24 -9.97
N ASN A 91 15.01 -11.66 -10.98
CA ASN A 91 16.29 -12.17 -11.51
C ASN A 91 17.42 -12.15 -10.48
N TRP A 92 17.27 -11.37 -9.40
CA TRP A 92 18.29 -11.12 -8.40
C TRP A 92 18.09 -11.91 -7.11
N ALA A 93 17.00 -12.69 -7.02
CA ALA A 93 16.78 -13.60 -5.91
C ALA A 93 17.89 -14.67 -5.86
N ARG A 94 18.34 -15.02 -4.66
CA ARG A 94 19.40 -16.00 -4.42
C ARG A 94 18.93 -17.10 -3.47
#